data_AF-A0A7S3BAD1-F1
#
_entry.id   AF-A0A7S3BAD1-F1
#
_cell.length_a   1.000
_cell.length_b   1.000
_cell.length_c   1.000
_cell.angle_alpha   90.00
_cell.angle_beta   90.00
_cell.angle_gamma   90.00
#
_symmetry.space_group_name_H-M   'P 1'
#
loop_
_entity.id
_entity.type
_entity.pdbx_description
1 polymer ?
#
loop_
_entity_poly.entity_id
_entity_poly.type
_entity_poly.pdbx_seq_one_letter_code
_entity_poly.pdbx_strand_id
1 'polypeptide(L)'
;MPELAPLLTANAAWSPPYRNGRELELKSIVGAFLRLSPLPDFWMVSAQPSVTESCYPSPSTLSQRDANAAHAQLRNIIGMLHAGLNELLRGLLKKKELRARTVGMLAECVKACHGRSKMRFNEMQEASHGFAFNLAGVLLLLCEPFLDASHSKRDRLDVSYVLGDARGLPFSKLTRLAASTDEMASWVDVRNLDHQEKFKAQQEERERRELEAQGLSAEEAAAVIAARASGDGAGPSTQPAAEKEYSFICECFFLTAEALHLGLIKIISMYNEEMKEAHRRRREMEAAQARQEGAPPDARLEALKAQCDRDMQRRLCFEAALLTPDVLSRALAFYRLMATWLQGLAGGKGDGEPLPVPPPNEYRAMPEHFVEDMAEVLIFVGQLMSYGWLRELGSERLGDFME
;
A
#
# COMPACT_ATOMS: atom_id res chain seq x y z
N MET A 1 -25.26 -14.96 -8.69
CA MET A 1 -24.49 -13.93 -7.94
C MET A 1 -25.20 -12.58 -7.75
N PRO A 2 -26.00 -11.99 -8.67
CA PRO A 2 -26.49 -10.63 -8.49
C PRO A 2 -27.37 -10.42 -7.25
N GLU A 3 -28.18 -11.42 -6.87
CA GLU A 3 -29.09 -11.35 -5.71
C GLU A 3 -28.40 -11.54 -4.34
N LEU A 4 -27.23 -12.18 -4.30
CA LEU A 4 -26.50 -12.43 -3.06
C LEU A 4 -25.60 -11.26 -2.64
N ALA A 5 -25.21 -10.39 -3.58
CA ALA A 5 -24.30 -9.27 -3.30
C ALA A 5 -24.85 -8.27 -2.26
N PRO A 6 -26.13 -7.84 -2.32
CA PRO A 6 -26.71 -7.00 -1.26
C PRO A 6 -26.73 -7.71 0.11
N LEU A 7 -27.06 -9.00 0.15
CA LEU A 7 -27.08 -9.79 1.38
C LEU A 7 -25.69 -9.95 1.99
N LEU A 8 -24.68 -10.22 1.17
CA LEU A 8 -23.28 -10.32 1.59
C LEU A 8 -22.83 -9.04 2.28
N THR A 9 -23.03 -7.89 1.62
CA THR A 9 -22.59 -6.61 2.16
C THR A 9 -23.47 -6.13 3.33
N ALA A 10 -24.68 -6.66 3.51
CA ALA A 10 -25.54 -6.38 4.67
C ALA A 10 -25.24 -7.30 5.87
N ASN A 11 -24.43 -8.33 5.69
CA ASN A 11 -24.08 -9.26 6.76
C ASN A 11 -23.28 -8.53 7.86
N ALA A 12 -23.57 -8.81 9.13
CA ALA A 12 -22.87 -8.22 10.27
C ALA A 12 -21.36 -8.51 10.27
N ALA A 13 -20.92 -9.61 9.65
CA ALA A 13 -19.52 -9.97 9.47
C ALA A 13 -18.88 -9.32 8.23
N TRP A 14 -19.60 -8.54 7.42
CA TRP A 14 -18.99 -7.78 6.32
C TRP A 14 -17.99 -6.75 6.83
N SER A 15 -18.39 -6.00 7.86
CA SER A 15 -17.59 -4.98 8.54
C SER A 15 -17.97 -4.96 10.02
N PRO A 16 -17.55 -5.98 10.79
CA PRO A 16 -17.96 -6.13 12.18
C PRO A 16 -17.29 -5.07 13.06
N PRO A 17 -17.86 -4.73 14.24
CA PRO A 17 -17.13 -3.96 15.23
C PRO A 17 -15.91 -4.76 15.74
N TYR A 18 -14.78 -4.09 15.92
CA TYR A 18 -13.51 -4.68 16.33
C TYR A 18 -12.77 -3.76 17.30
N ARG A 19 -11.93 -4.34 18.17
CA ARG A 19 -11.08 -3.56 19.09
C ARG A 19 -9.66 -3.37 18.57
N ASN A 20 -9.21 -4.27 17.70
CA ASN A 20 -7.85 -4.29 17.17
C ASN A 20 -7.82 -5.01 15.81
N GLY A 21 -6.69 -4.96 15.11
CA GLY A 21 -6.56 -5.52 13.77
C GLY A 21 -6.80 -7.03 13.70
N ARG A 22 -6.38 -7.78 14.73
CA ARG A 22 -6.63 -9.22 14.81
C ARG A 22 -8.10 -9.57 14.93
N GLU A 23 -8.86 -8.79 15.67
CA GLU A 23 -10.30 -9.00 15.81
C GLU A 23 -11.03 -8.75 14.48
N LEU A 24 -10.67 -7.70 13.73
CA LEU A 24 -11.21 -7.46 12.39
C LEU A 24 -10.86 -8.63 11.45
N GLU A 25 -9.58 -9.02 11.42
CA GLU A 25 -9.07 -10.10 10.56
C GLU A 25 -9.81 -11.42 10.79
N LEU A 26 -10.09 -11.77 12.05
CA LEU A 26 -10.75 -13.04 12.40
C LEU A 26 -12.27 -13.01 12.26
N LYS A 27 -12.91 -11.86 12.52
CA LYS A 27 -14.37 -11.75 12.53
C LYS A 27 -14.96 -11.32 11.19
N SER A 28 -14.20 -10.63 10.35
CA SER A 28 -14.69 -10.16 9.06
C SER A 28 -14.64 -11.26 8.00
N ILE A 29 -15.63 -11.25 7.10
CA ILE A 29 -15.69 -12.19 5.98
C ILE A 29 -14.45 -12.02 5.10
N VAL A 30 -14.07 -10.79 4.81
CA VAL A 30 -12.93 -10.49 3.92
C VAL A 30 -11.60 -10.79 4.61
N GLY A 31 -11.48 -10.56 5.91
CA GLY A 31 -10.29 -10.89 6.69
C GLY A 31 -9.96 -12.37 6.70
N ALA A 32 -10.97 -13.25 6.70
CA ALA A 32 -10.77 -14.70 6.62
C ALA A 32 -10.01 -15.14 5.36
N PHE A 33 -10.17 -14.41 4.25
CA PHE A 33 -9.42 -14.64 3.01
C PHE A 33 -8.10 -13.90 2.99
N LEU A 34 -8.08 -12.62 3.39
CA LEU A 34 -6.88 -11.80 3.39
C LEU A 34 -5.77 -12.37 4.27
N ARG A 35 -6.07 -13.06 5.37
CA ARG A 35 -5.04 -13.64 6.25
C ARG A 35 -4.26 -14.82 5.66
N LEU A 36 -4.74 -15.44 4.57
CA LEU A 36 -4.13 -16.64 4.01
C LEU A 36 -2.79 -16.30 3.34
N SER A 37 -1.68 -16.67 3.96
CA SER A 37 -0.34 -16.31 3.49
C SER A 37 0.73 -17.26 4.01
N PRO A 38 1.86 -17.45 3.28
CA PRO A 38 3.04 -18.11 3.81
C PRO A 38 3.86 -17.22 4.76
N LEU A 39 3.55 -15.92 4.87
CA LEU A 39 4.31 -15.00 5.72
C LEU A 39 4.26 -15.43 7.20
N PRO A 40 5.38 -15.37 7.93
CA PRO A 40 5.39 -15.76 9.33
C PRO A 40 4.39 -14.94 10.16
N ASP A 41 3.69 -15.60 11.07
CA ASP A 41 2.70 -14.97 11.94
C ASP A 41 2.78 -15.58 13.34
N PHE A 42 2.51 -14.78 14.38
CA PHE A 42 2.68 -15.21 15.78
C PHE A 42 1.91 -16.51 16.13
N TRP A 43 0.69 -16.70 15.60
CA TRP A 43 -0.14 -17.91 15.80
C TRP A 43 0.32 -19.10 14.96
N MET A 44 1.05 -18.88 13.85
CA MET A 44 1.50 -19.98 12.99
C MET A 44 2.52 -20.88 13.68
N VAL A 45 3.19 -20.39 14.74
CA VAL A 45 4.12 -21.20 15.56
C VAL A 45 3.43 -22.43 16.17
N SER A 46 2.09 -22.42 16.29
CA SER A 46 1.30 -23.53 16.83
C SER A 46 0.39 -24.23 15.81
N ALA A 47 0.37 -23.81 14.54
CA ALA A 47 -0.48 -24.42 13.52
C ALA A 47 0.16 -25.72 13.00
N GLN A 48 -0.60 -26.82 13.03
CA GLN A 48 -0.16 -28.14 12.56
C GLN A 48 -1.08 -28.65 11.43
N PRO A 49 -0.53 -29.08 10.27
CA PRO A 49 0.88 -29.04 9.90
C PRO A 49 1.35 -27.59 9.64
N SER A 50 2.60 -27.29 9.96
CA SER A 50 3.19 -25.98 9.63
C SER A 50 3.30 -25.84 8.12
N VAL A 51 2.69 -24.79 7.56
CA VAL A 51 2.81 -24.45 6.12
C VAL A 51 4.28 -24.24 5.77
N THR A 52 5.02 -23.59 6.66
CA THR A 52 6.46 -23.32 6.50
C THR A 52 7.28 -24.61 6.45
N GLU A 53 7.04 -25.56 7.35
CA GLU A 53 7.74 -26.85 7.35
C GLU A 53 7.35 -27.71 6.13
N SER A 54 6.10 -27.60 5.69
CA SER A 54 5.59 -28.33 4.52
C SER A 54 6.20 -27.80 3.21
N CYS A 55 6.37 -26.49 3.10
CA CYS A 55 6.97 -25.86 1.92
C CYS A 55 8.50 -25.92 1.90
N TYR A 56 9.14 -25.83 3.06
CA TYR A 56 10.61 -25.78 3.19
C TYR A 56 11.11 -26.79 4.24
N PRO A 57 11.01 -28.10 3.93
CA PRO A 57 11.56 -29.12 4.81
C PRO A 57 13.08 -29.04 4.84
N SER A 58 13.68 -29.18 6.02
CA SER A 58 15.15 -29.23 6.21
C SER A 58 15.91 -28.11 5.46
N PRO A 59 15.70 -26.85 5.86
CA PRO A 59 16.10 -25.67 5.09
C PRO A 59 17.61 -25.55 4.82
N SER A 60 18.45 -26.13 5.68
CA SER A 60 19.92 -26.13 5.52
C SER A 60 20.42 -27.12 4.46
N THR A 61 19.61 -28.11 4.08
CA THR A 61 19.91 -29.06 3.00
C THR A 61 18.98 -28.90 1.80
N LEU A 62 18.05 -27.94 1.85
CA LEU A 62 17.06 -27.71 0.80
C LEU A 62 17.77 -27.26 -0.48
N SER A 63 17.51 -27.98 -1.58
CA SER A 63 18.08 -27.61 -2.87
C SER A 63 17.45 -26.31 -3.40
N GLN A 64 18.22 -25.51 -4.14
CA GLN A 64 17.69 -24.30 -4.77
C GLN A 64 16.50 -24.61 -5.70
N ARG A 65 16.52 -25.76 -6.37
CA ARG A 65 15.43 -26.22 -7.23
C ARG A 65 14.13 -26.42 -6.46
N ASP A 66 14.21 -27.08 -5.30
CA ASP A 66 13.02 -27.36 -4.47
C ASP A 66 12.49 -26.08 -3.82
N ALA A 67 13.38 -25.20 -3.36
CA ALA A 67 13.01 -23.87 -2.87
C ALA A 67 12.27 -23.06 -3.95
N ASN A 68 12.80 -23.03 -5.17
CA ASN A 68 12.18 -22.32 -6.29
C ASN A 68 10.83 -22.94 -6.69
N ALA A 69 10.69 -24.27 -6.62
CA ALA A 69 9.42 -24.94 -6.86
C ALA A 69 8.36 -24.58 -5.80
N ALA A 70 8.75 -24.53 -4.51
CA ALA A 70 7.88 -24.09 -3.43
C ALA A 70 7.50 -22.60 -3.57
N HIS A 71 8.45 -21.74 -3.93
CA HIS A 71 8.20 -20.32 -4.25
C HIS A 71 7.14 -20.18 -5.36
N ALA A 72 7.31 -20.91 -6.47
CA ALA A 72 6.37 -20.85 -7.59
C ALA A 72 4.95 -21.27 -7.18
N GLN A 73 4.82 -22.35 -6.39
CA GLN A 73 3.52 -22.81 -5.89
C GLN A 73 2.86 -21.77 -4.98
N LEU A 74 3.60 -21.21 -4.02
CA LEU A 74 3.08 -20.20 -3.10
C LEU A 74 2.66 -18.93 -3.84
N ARG A 75 3.47 -18.46 -4.80
CA ARG A 75 3.13 -17.28 -5.62
C ARG A 75 1.87 -17.51 -6.46
N ASN A 76 1.71 -18.71 -7.03
CA ASN A 76 0.49 -19.07 -7.75
C ASN A 76 -0.75 -19.01 -6.83
N ILE A 77 -0.64 -19.52 -5.60
CA ILE A 77 -1.74 -19.47 -4.61
C ILE A 77 -2.08 -18.02 -4.23
N ILE A 78 -1.06 -17.20 -3.94
CA ILE A 78 -1.23 -15.76 -3.66
C ILE A 78 -1.93 -15.07 -4.84
N GLY A 79 -1.49 -15.34 -6.06
CA GLY A 79 -2.10 -14.79 -7.29
C GLY A 79 -3.57 -15.19 -7.45
N MET A 80 -3.91 -16.46 -7.22
CA MET A 80 -5.30 -16.93 -7.26
C MET A 80 -6.17 -16.26 -6.18
N LEU A 81 -5.64 -16.10 -4.97
CA LEU A 81 -6.33 -15.41 -3.88
C LEU A 81 -6.62 -13.95 -4.24
N HIS A 82 -5.60 -13.23 -4.72
CA HIS A 82 -5.74 -11.82 -5.12
C HIS A 82 -6.73 -11.68 -6.28
N ALA A 83 -6.66 -12.56 -7.29
CA ALA A 83 -7.56 -12.55 -8.43
C ALA A 83 -9.02 -12.78 -8.02
N GLY A 84 -9.29 -13.79 -7.19
CA GLY A 84 -10.64 -14.10 -6.71
C GLY A 84 -11.24 -12.98 -5.85
N LEU A 85 -10.44 -12.40 -4.94
CA LEU A 85 -10.87 -11.25 -4.14
C LEU A 85 -11.13 -10.01 -5.00
N ASN A 86 -10.26 -9.74 -5.98
CA ASN A 86 -10.44 -8.65 -6.92
C ASN A 86 -11.71 -8.83 -7.77
N GLU A 87 -11.99 -10.04 -8.26
CA GLU A 87 -13.23 -10.32 -9.00
C GLU A 87 -14.48 -10.06 -8.15
N LEU A 88 -14.49 -10.59 -6.91
CA LEU A 88 -15.56 -10.35 -5.95
C LEU A 88 -15.77 -8.85 -5.72
N LEU A 89 -14.72 -8.13 -5.34
CA LEU A 89 -14.79 -6.71 -4.99
C LEU A 89 -15.18 -5.85 -6.19
N ARG A 90 -14.64 -6.13 -7.39
CA ARG A 90 -15.07 -5.45 -8.63
C ARG A 90 -16.54 -5.69 -8.94
N GLY A 91 -17.04 -6.90 -8.72
CA GLY A 91 -18.46 -7.22 -8.84
C GLY A 91 -19.34 -6.36 -7.94
N LEU A 92 -18.88 -6.07 -6.72
CA LEU A 92 -19.57 -5.20 -5.77
C LEU A 92 -19.42 -3.71 -6.13
N LEU A 93 -18.21 -3.24 -6.48
CA LEU A 93 -17.91 -1.84 -6.77
C LEU A 93 -18.58 -1.31 -8.06
N LYS A 94 -18.88 -2.21 -9.01
CA LYS A 94 -19.66 -1.89 -10.21
C LYS A 94 -21.10 -1.47 -9.90
N LYS A 95 -21.65 -1.93 -8.76
CA LYS A 95 -23.01 -1.62 -8.31
C LYS A 95 -23.00 -0.33 -7.48
N LYS A 96 -23.72 0.70 -7.93
CA LYS A 96 -23.71 2.05 -7.33
C LYS A 96 -24.13 2.00 -5.85
N GLU A 97 -25.14 1.19 -5.56
CA GLU A 97 -25.73 1.00 -4.24
C GLU A 97 -24.81 0.27 -3.25
N LEU A 98 -23.84 -0.51 -3.74
CA LEU A 98 -22.92 -1.27 -2.89
C LEU A 98 -21.56 -0.59 -2.73
N ARG A 99 -21.19 0.30 -3.66
CA ARG A 99 -19.86 0.93 -3.73
C ARG A 99 -19.42 1.56 -2.42
N ALA A 100 -20.25 2.41 -1.83
CA ALA A 100 -19.91 3.10 -0.58
C ALA A 100 -19.61 2.11 0.56
N ARG A 101 -20.39 1.03 0.65
CA ARG A 101 -20.21 0.00 1.68
C ARG A 101 -18.98 -0.88 1.42
N THR A 102 -18.66 -1.15 0.16
CA THR A 102 -17.45 -1.90 -0.21
C THR A 102 -16.19 -1.08 0.06
N VAL A 103 -16.17 0.19 -0.33
CA VAL A 103 -15.06 1.11 -0.02
C VAL A 103 -14.90 1.31 1.48
N GLY A 104 -16.01 1.46 2.22
CA GLY A 104 -15.98 1.54 3.68
C GLY A 104 -15.32 0.32 4.33
N MET A 105 -15.66 -0.89 3.88
CA MET A 105 -15.02 -2.13 4.37
C MET A 105 -13.52 -2.18 4.05
N LEU A 106 -13.09 -1.75 2.86
CA LEU A 106 -11.67 -1.65 2.52
C LEU A 106 -10.95 -0.65 3.42
N ALA A 107 -11.57 0.50 3.70
CA ALA A 107 -11.04 1.49 4.63
C ALA A 107 -10.92 0.94 6.06
N GLU A 108 -11.88 0.15 6.54
CA GLU A 108 -11.75 -0.54 7.83
C GLU A 108 -10.59 -1.54 7.84
N CYS A 109 -10.36 -2.26 6.74
CA CYS A 109 -9.21 -3.15 6.63
C CYS A 109 -7.88 -2.39 6.70
N VAL A 110 -7.78 -1.23 6.05
CA VAL A 110 -6.58 -0.37 6.13
C VAL A 110 -6.41 0.18 7.56
N LYS A 111 -7.49 0.64 8.19
CA LYS A 111 -7.45 1.13 9.58
C LYS A 111 -6.98 0.08 10.57
N ALA A 112 -7.43 -1.16 10.42
CA ALA A 112 -6.98 -2.30 11.24
C ALA A 112 -5.46 -2.60 11.13
N CYS A 113 -4.80 -2.06 10.11
CA CYS A 113 -3.35 -2.14 9.93
C CYS A 113 -2.61 -0.92 10.48
N HIS A 114 -3.28 0.15 10.91
CA HIS A 114 -2.62 1.44 11.17
C HIS A 114 -1.54 1.38 12.25
N GLY A 115 -1.68 0.55 13.29
CA GLY A 115 -0.66 0.43 14.33
C GLY A 115 0.64 -0.22 13.85
N ARG A 116 0.65 -0.85 12.66
CA ARG A 116 1.84 -1.40 11.98
C ARG A 116 2.83 -0.32 11.52
N SER A 117 2.41 0.95 11.44
CA SER A 117 3.29 2.11 11.16
C SER A 117 4.35 2.34 12.24
N LYS A 118 4.12 1.86 13.47
CA LYS A 118 5.07 2.01 14.57
C LYS A 118 6.35 1.22 14.30
N MET A 119 7.50 1.77 14.71
CA MET A 119 8.80 1.08 14.63
C MET A 119 8.71 -0.34 15.22
N ARG A 120 8.13 -0.45 16.42
CA ARG A 120 7.76 -1.72 17.06
C ARG A 120 6.27 -1.72 17.36
N PHE A 121 5.51 -2.56 16.67
CA PHE A 121 4.09 -2.74 16.91
C PHE A 121 3.84 -4.05 17.64
N ASN A 122 2.67 -4.17 18.29
CA ASN A 122 2.29 -5.41 18.95
C ASN A 122 1.61 -6.33 17.92
N GLU A 123 2.34 -7.35 17.46
CA GLU A 123 1.84 -8.32 16.47
C GLU A 123 0.53 -8.98 16.90
N MET A 124 0.29 -9.17 18.21
CA MET A 124 -0.94 -9.78 18.74
C MET A 124 -2.16 -8.86 18.70
N GLN A 125 -1.97 -7.57 18.45
CA GLN A 125 -3.04 -6.57 18.41
C GLN A 125 -3.27 -6.06 16.98
N GLU A 126 -2.23 -5.96 16.16
CA GLU A 126 -2.35 -5.50 14.77
C GLU A 126 -2.60 -6.66 13.80
N ALA A 127 -3.23 -6.41 12.66
CA ALA A 127 -3.48 -7.44 11.64
C ALA A 127 -2.19 -8.12 11.13
N SER A 128 -2.30 -9.38 10.67
CA SER A 128 -1.17 -10.19 10.19
C SER A 128 -0.41 -9.59 9.03
N HIS A 129 0.83 -10.05 8.88
CA HIS A 129 1.61 -9.85 7.64
C HIS A 129 0.85 -10.36 6.42
N GLY A 130 0.22 -11.53 6.52
CA GLY A 130 -0.61 -12.09 5.47
C GLY A 130 -1.76 -11.16 5.09
N PHE A 131 -2.53 -10.71 6.08
CA PHE A 131 -3.65 -9.79 5.90
C PHE A 131 -3.21 -8.49 5.22
N ALA A 132 -2.18 -7.82 5.76
CA ALA A 132 -1.72 -6.53 5.23
C ALA A 132 -1.13 -6.66 3.83
N PHE A 133 -0.35 -7.70 3.56
CA PHE A 133 0.24 -7.96 2.23
C PHE A 133 -0.85 -8.23 1.18
N ASN A 134 -1.81 -9.09 1.50
CA ASN A 134 -2.88 -9.43 0.58
C ASN A 134 -3.83 -8.26 0.35
N LEU A 135 -4.08 -7.44 1.38
CA LEU A 135 -4.88 -6.22 1.25
C LEU A 135 -4.23 -5.26 0.25
N ALA A 136 -2.92 -5.02 0.38
CA ALA A 136 -2.17 -4.20 -0.55
C ALA A 136 -2.21 -4.76 -1.98
N GLY A 137 -2.00 -6.08 -2.16
CA GLY A 137 -2.07 -6.72 -3.47
C GLY A 137 -3.43 -6.60 -4.15
N VAL A 138 -4.52 -6.74 -3.40
CA VAL A 138 -5.89 -6.58 -3.91
C VAL A 138 -6.22 -5.12 -4.24
N LEU A 139 -5.78 -4.17 -3.41
CA LEU A 139 -5.96 -2.74 -3.67
C LEU A 139 -5.15 -2.27 -4.89
N LEU A 140 -3.94 -2.80 -5.08
CA LEU A 140 -3.17 -2.62 -6.32
C LEU A 140 -3.92 -3.12 -7.56
N LEU A 141 -4.53 -4.31 -7.48
CA LEU A 141 -5.37 -4.83 -8.57
C LEU A 141 -6.55 -3.90 -8.85
N LEU A 142 -7.19 -3.32 -7.83
CA LEU A 142 -8.27 -2.35 -8.01
C LEU A 142 -7.79 -1.04 -8.66
N CYS A 143 -6.51 -0.68 -8.46
CA CYS A 143 -5.89 0.48 -9.09
C CYS A 143 -5.52 0.30 -10.57
N GLU A 144 -5.23 -0.93 -11.03
CA GLU A 144 -4.77 -1.21 -12.41
C GLU A 144 -5.45 -0.40 -13.53
N PRO A 145 -6.79 -0.21 -13.55
CA PRO A 145 -7.47 0.53 -14.62
C PRO A 145 -7.09 2.00 -14.75
N PHE A 146 -6.39 2.57 -13.76
CA PHE A 146 -5.95 3.96 -13.75
C PHE A 146 -4.44 4.12 -13.50
N LEU A 147 -3.66 3.04 -13.58
CA LEU A 147 -2.18 3.06 -13.54
C LEU A 147 -1.56 3.09 -14.96
N ASP A 148 -2.27 3.71 -15.92
CA ASP A 148 -1.82 3.76 -17.31
C ASP A 148 -0.51 4.55 -17.47
N ALA A 149 0.30 4.20 -18.46
CA ALA A 149 1.61 4.83 -18.69
C ALA A 149 1.52 6.34 -19.01
N SER A 150 0.40 6.80 -19.56
CA SER A 150 0.13 8.22 -19.79
C SER A 150 -0.36 8.96 -18.54
N HIS A 151 -0.56 8.26 -17.42
CA HIS A 151 -1.09 8.79 -16.16
C HIS A 151 -2.39 9.60 -16.37
N SER A 152 -3.26 9.13 -17.26
CA SER A 152 -4.44 9.84 -17.77
C SER A 152 -5.48 10.20 -16.70
N LYS A 153 -5.39 9.56 -15.53
CA LYS A 153 -6.32 9.73 -14.41
C LYS A 153 -5.73 10.47 -13.21
N ARG A 154 -4.50 11.01 -13.32
CA ARG A 154 -3.85 11.74 -12.22
C ARG A 154 -4.69 12.91 -11.69
N ASP A 155 -5.45 13.58 -12.56
CA ASP A 155 -6.27 14.75 -12.20
C ASP A 155 -7.52 14.37 -11.38
N ARG A 156 -7.80 13.07 -11.22
CA ARG A 156 -8.88 12.55 -10.37
C ARG A 156 -8.48 12.42 -8.90
N LEU A 157 -7.21 12.65 -8.58
CA LEU A 157 -6.65 12.57 -7.24
C LEU A 157 -6.80 13.91 -6.54
N ASP A 158 -7.60 13.92 -5.48
CA ASP A 158 -7.92 15.13 -4.73
C ASP A 158 -7.05 15.21 -3.46
N VAL A 159 -6.19 16.23 -3.40
CA VAL A 159 -5.26 16.47 -2.28
C VAL A 159 -5.97 16.56 -0.93
N SER A 160 -7.22 17.07 -0.91
CA SER A 160 -7.97 17.26 0.34
C SER A 160 -8.31 15.94 1.05
N TYR A 161 -8.22 14.80 0.36
CA TYR A 161 -8.43 13.48 0.95
C TYR A 161 -7.48 13.20 2.13
N VAL A 162 -6.23 13.65 2.02
CA VAL A 162 -5.17 13.40 3.03
C VAL A 162 -4.93 14.58 3.97
N LEU A 163 -5.70 15.66 3.82
CA LEU A 163 -5.63 16.83 4.71
C LEU A 163 -6.49 16.65 5.96
N GLY A 164 -7.61 15.92 5.84
CA GLY A 164 -8.47 15.52 6.95
C GLY A 164 -8.43 14.01 7.20
N ASP A 165 -9.29 13.53 8.10
CA ASP A 165 -9.37 12.10 8.43
C ASP A 165 -10.42 11.40 7.55
N ALA A 166 -10.23 11.44 6.23
CA ALA A 166 -11.15 10.83 5.27
C ALA A 166 -11.34 9.34 5.58
N ARG A 167 -12.60 8.88 5.55
CA ARG A 167 -13.00 7.53 5.96
C ARG A 167 -12.57 7.16 7.38
N GLY A 168 -12.20 8.10 8.25
CA GLY A 168 -11.70 7.83 9.60
C GLY A 168 -10.26 7.29 9.65
N LEU A 169 -9.51 7.39 8.55
CA LEU A 169 -8.06 7.15 8.55
C LEU A 169 -7.35 8.39 9.11
N PRO A 170 -6.37 8.25 10.01
CA PRO A 170 -5.77 9.37 10.72
C PRO A 170 -4.70 10.10 9.89
N PHE A 171 -5.01 10.48 8.64
CA PHE A 171 -4.07 11.19 7.76
C PHE A 171 -3.60 12.51 8.37
N SER A 172 -4.45 13.17 9.16
CA SER A 172 -4.11 14.41 9.88
C SER A 172 -2.87 14.26 10.77
N LYS A 173 -2.59 13.05 11.27
CA LYS A 173 -1.47 12.74 12.17
C LYS A 173 -0.17 12.37 11.48
N LEU A 174 -0.17 12.26 10.15
CA LEU A 174 1.01 11.89 9.40
C LEU A 174 2.01 13.05 9.33
N THR A 175 3.30 12.73 9.36
CA THR A 175 4.36 13.70 9.06
C THR A 175 4.22 14.17 7.62
N ARG A 176 4.44 15.45 7.38
CA ARG A 176 4.26 16.10 6.08
C ARG A 176 5.62 16.38 5.44
N LEU A 177 5.66 16.41 4.11
CA LEU A 177 6.90 16.63 3.35
C LEU A 177 7.63 17.92 3.76
N ALA A 178 6.91 19.02 3.96
CA ALA A 178 7.52 20.30 4.27
C ALA A 178 6.57 21.27 4.99
N ALA A 179 5.72 20.74 5.88
CA ALA A 179 4.77 21.54 6.67
C ALA A 179 4.73 21.08 8.13
N SER A 180 4.76 22.03 9.05
CA SER A 180 4.54 21.76 10.48
C SER A 180 3.06 21.52 10.79
N THR A 181 2.76 20.93 11.95
CA THR A 181 1.38 20.78 12.42
C THR A 181 0.66 22.12 12.56
N ASP A 182 1.35 23.18 13.00
CA ASP A 182 0.78 24.51 13.15
C ASP A 182 0.50 25.17 11.78
N GLU A 183 1.42 25.00 10.82
CA GLU A 183 1.21 25.44 9.44
C GLU A 183 0.00 24.72 8.83
N MET A 184 -0.07 23.40 8.99
CA MET A 184 -1.22 22.60 8.54
C MET A 184 -2.53 23.06 9.20
N ALA A 185 -2.54 23.34 10.50
CA ALA A 185 -3.72 23.83 11.19
C ALA A 185 -4.17 25.20 10.65
N SER A 186 -3.22 26.07 10.29
CA SER A 186 -3.52 27.37 9.67
C SER A 186 -4.12 27.26 8.26
N TRP A 187 -3.81 26.17 7.53
CA TRP A 187 -4.32 25.92 6.19
C TRP A 187 -5.64 25.13 6.18
N VAL A 188 -5.88 24.31 7.22
CA VAL A 188 -6.98 23.34 7.30
C VAL A 188 -8.15 23.81 8.21
N ASP A 189 -8.07 24.96 8.89
CA ASP A 189 -9.13 25.41 9.82
C ASP A 189 -10.52 25.50 9.14
N VAL A 190 -11.44 24.70 9.67
CA VAL A 190 -12.77 24.30 9.15
C VAL A 190 -13.77 25.47 9.11
N ARG A 191 -13.40 26.66 9.59
CA ARG A 191 -14.25 27.87 9.56
C ARG A 191 -14.16 28.70 8.29
N ASN A 192 -13.33 28.31 7.31
CA ASN A 192 -13.00 29.16 6.18
C ASN A 192 -13.52 28.60 4.84
N LEU A 193 -14.85 28.54 4.69
CA LEU A 193 -15.53 28.42 3.38
C LEU A 193 -14.94 29.42 2.36
N ASP A 194 -14.59 30.61 2.86
CA ASP A 194 -13.98 31.71 2.13
C ASP A 194 -12.60 31.38 1.52
N HIS A 195 -11.84 30.42 2.08
CA HIS A 195 -10.55 29.99 1.52
C HIS A 195 -10.68 28.82 0.55
N GLN A 196 -11.67 27.94 0.71
CA GLN A 196 -12.01 26.97 -0.34
C GLN A 196 -12.55 27.69 -1.58
N GLU A 197 -13.32 28.76 -1.38
CA GLU A 197 -13.78 29.66 -2.45
C GLU A 197 -12.64 30.46 -3.06
N LYS A 198 -11.71 31.03 -2.25
CA LYS A 198 -10.50 31.69 -2.79
C LYS A 198 -9.58 30.71 -3.52
N PHE A 199 -9.47 29.47 -3.05
CA PHE A 199 -8.67 28.43 -3.70
C PHE A 199 -9.28 27.98 -5.03
N LYS A 200 -10.59 27.74 -5.05
CA LYS A 200 -11.34 27.51 -6.29
C LYS A 200 -11.22 28.70 -7.24
N ALA A 201 -11.38 29.92 -6.74
CA ALA A 201 -11.21 31.13 -7.54
C ALA A 201 -9.79 31.29 -8.08
N GLN A 202 -8.76 30.90 -7.31
CA GLN A 202 -7.36 30.88 -7.78
C GLN A 202 -7.12 29.78 -8.83
N GLN A 203 -7.74 28.62 -8.68
CA GLN A 203 -7.69 27.56 -9.70
C GLN A 203 -8.40 27.99 -10.98
N GLU A 204 -9.61 28.55 -10.87
CA GLU A 204 -10.39 29.08 -11.98
C GLU A 204 -9.68 30.24 -12.68
N GLU A 205 -9.06 31.16 -11.92
CA GLU A 205 -8.28 32.26 -12.49
C GLU A 205 -7.00 31.77 -13.17
N ARG A 206 -6.34 30.77 -12.61
CA ARG A 206 -5.17 30.14 -13.23
C ARG A 206 -5.56 29.42 -14.52
N GLU A 207 -6.62 28.62 -14.50
CA GLU A 207 -7.13 27.90 -15.67
C GLU A 207 -7.61 28.89 -16.74
N ARG A 208 -8.27 29.98 -16.34
CA ARG A 208 -8.66 31.06 -17.24
C ARG A 208 -7.45 31.72 -17.90
N ARG A 209 -6.40 32.05 -17.14
CA ARG A 209 -5.16 32.59 -17.71
C ARG A 209 -4.47 31.60 -18.65
N GLU A 210 -4.56 30.31 -18.37
CA GLU A 210 -4.02 29.26 -19.23
C GLU A 210 -4.80 29.12 -20.54
N LEU A 211 -6.13 29.20 -20.51
CA LEU A 211 -6.99 29.18 -21.70
C LEU A 211 -6.84 30.47 -22.53
N GLU A 212 -6.73 31.63 -21.88
CA GLU A 212 -6.44 32.91 -22.54
C GLU A 212 -5.05 32.89 -23.20
N ALA A 213 -4.04 32.29 -22.56
CA ALA A 213 -2.71 32.08 -23.16
C ALA A 213 -2.73 31.10 -24.34
N GLN A 214 -3.73 30.22 -24.44
CA GLN A 214 -3.98 29.32 -25.58
C GLN A 214 -4.78 29.99 -26.71
N GLY A 215 -5.08 31.30 -26.59
CA GLY A 215 -5.75 32.09 -27.62
C GLY A 215 -7.27 32.06 -27.55
N LEU A 216 -7.86 31.49 -26.49
CA LEU A 216 -9.30 31.60 -26.25
C LEU A 216 -9.64 32.99 -25.70
N SER A 217 -10.77 33.54 -26.12
CA SER A 217 -11.32 34.74 -25.49
C SER A 217 -11.75 34.47 -24.05
N ALA A 218 -11.84 35.52 -23.24
CA ALA A 218 -12.28 35.41 -21.84
C ALA A 218 -13.67 34.76 -21.70
N GLU A 219 -14.57 34.96 -22.67
CA GLU A 219 -15.91 34.37 -22.69
C GLU A 219 -15.87 32.86 -23.01
N GLU A 220 -15.00 32.45 -23.94
CA GLU A 220 -14.81 31.03 -24.28
C GLU A 220 -14.13 30.26 -23.15
N ALA A 221 -13.12 30.86 -22.50
CA ALA A 221 -12.45 30.27 -21.34
C ALA A 221 -13.43 30.06 -20.17
N ALA A 222 -14.27 31.06 -19.88
CA ALA A 222 -15.30 30.96 -18.86
C ALA A 222 -16.35 29.88 -19.17
N ALA A 223 -16.75 29.73 -20.43
CA ALA A 223 -17.69 28.69 -20.86
C ALA A 223 -17.11 27.27 -20.70
N VAL A 224 -15.82 27.08 -20.99
CA VAL A 224 -15.12 25.79 -20.81
C VAL A 224 -15.02 25.41 -19.32
N ILE A 225 -14.67 26.36 -18.45
CA ILE A 225 -14.61 26.17 -16.99
C ILE A 225 -16.01 25.85 -16.44
N ALA A 226 -17.02 26.62 -16.85
CA ALA A 226 -18.40 26.42 -16.41
C ALA A 226 -18.99 25.07 -16.86
N ALA A 227 -18.69 24.63 -18.09
CA ALA A 227 -19.13 23.33 -18.61
C ALA A 227 -18.50 22.14 -17.86
N ARG A 228 -17.29 22.31 -17.30
CA ARG A 228 -16.63 21.32 -16.44
C ARG A 228 -17.21 21.31 -15.02
N ALA A 229 -17.56 22.49 -14.50
CA ALA A 229 -18.14 22.64 -13.15
C ALA A 229 -19.60 22.17 -13.06
N SER A 230 -20.37 22.29 -14.14
CA SER A 230 -21.79 21.86 -14.21
C SER A 230 -21.99 20.36 -14.47
N GLY A 231 -20.91 19.57 -14.42
CA GLY A 231 -20.93 18.11 -14.55
C GLY A 231 -21.56 17.34 -13.38
N ASP A 232 -21.90 17.97 -12.26
CA ASP A 232 -22.69 17.36 -11.18
C ASP A 232 -23.49 18.45 -10.44
N GLY A 233 -24.82 18.31 -10.40
CA GLY A 233 -25.72 19.27 -9.78
C GLY A 233 -25.93 19.01 -8.29
N ALA A 234 -25.83 20.07 -7.47
CA ALA A 234 -26.54 20.21 -6.19
C ALA A 234 -26.52 21.68 -5.72
N GLY A 235 -27.71 22.24 -5.44
CA GLY A 235 -27.88 23.58 -4.85
C GLY A 235 -27.55 23.62 -3.35
N PRO A 236 -27.54 24.82 -2.73
CA PRO A 236 -26.99 25.01 -1.40
C PRO A 236 -28.00 24.57 -0.33
N SER A 237 -27.62 23.61 0.52
CA SER A 237 -28.32 23.30 1.75
C SER A 237 -27.35 23.37 2.94
N THR A 238 -27.75 24.16 3.93
CA THR A 238 -27.01 24.36 5.19
C THR A 238 -27.24 23.14 6.09
N GLN A 239 -26.27 22.23 6.11
CA GLN A 239 -26.20 21.08 7.02
C GLN A 239 -24.82 21.06 7.71
N PRO A 240 -24.68 20.50 8.92
CA PRO A 240 -23.37 20.31 9.55
C PRO A 240 -22.46 19.59 8.56
N ALA A 241 -21.27 20.16 8.32
CA ALA A 241 -20.36 19.85 7.20
C ALA A 241 -20.49 18.41 6.72
N ALA A 242 -21.25 18.20 5.64
CA ALA A 242 -21.34 16.90 4.99
C ALA A 242 -19.91 16.45 4.64
N GLU A 243 -19.53 15.25 5.05
CA GLU A 243 -18.24 14.67 4.66
C GLU A 243 -18.13 14.77 3.13
N LYS A 244 -17.09 15.46 2.64
CA LYS A 244 -16.86 15.63 1.21
C LYS A 244 -16.84 14.25 0.54
N GLU A 245 -17.69 14.07 -0.48
CA GLU A 245 -17.66 12.86 -1.28
C GLU A 245 -16.46 12.89 -2.23
N TYR A 246 -15.71 11.79 -2.27
CA TYR A 246 -14.55 11.63 -3.13
C TYR A 246 -14.82 10.63 -4.24
N SER A 247 -14.13 10.81 -5.38
CA SER A 247 -14.23 9.85 -6.47
C SER A 247 -13.65 8.50 -6.06
N PHE A 248 -14.20 7.40 -6.61
CA PHE A 248 -13.65 6.06 -6.33
C PHE A 248 -12.15 5.96 -6.66
N ILE A 249 -11.68 6.62 -7.72
CA ILE A 249 -10.26 6.62 -8.09
C ILE A 249 -9.43 7.25 -6.97
N CYS A 250 -9.85 8.41 -6.46
CA CYS A 250 -9.20 9.09 -5.34
C CYS A 250 -9.17 8.21 -4.08
N GLU A 251 -10.32 7.64 -3.70
CA GLU A 251 -10.40 6.80 -2.51
C GLU A 251 -9.54 5.54 -2.65
N CYS A 252 -9.66 4.83 -3.77
CA CYS A 252 -8.91 3.62 -4.04
C CYS A 252 -7.40 3.91 -4.02
N PHE A 253 -6.97 5.01 -4.64
CA PHE A 253 -5.56 5.41 -4.67
C PHE A 253 -4.98 5.64 -3.28
N PHE A 254 -5.60 6.48 -2.44
CA PHE A 254 -5.06 6.77 -1.11
C PHE A 254 -5.22 5.62 -0.12
N LEU A 255 -6.27 4.80 -0.25
CA LEU A 255 -6.36 3.54 0.50
C LEU A 255 -5.23 2.57 0.11
N THR A 256 -4.86 2.56 -1.17
CA THR A 256 -3.77 1.71 -1.68
C THR A 256 -2.42 2.21 -1.19
N ALA A 257 -2.19 3.53 -1.17
CA ALA A 257 -0.97 4.13 -0.60
C ALA A 257 -0.76 3.69 0.86
N GLU A 258 -1.78 3.85 1.71
CA GLU A 258 -1.72 3.41 3.11
C GLU A 258 -1.55 1.89 3.25
N ALA A 259 -2.24 1.09 2.41
CA ALA A 259 -2.09 -0.35 2.45
C ALA A 259 -0.69 -0.82 2.05
N LEU A 260 -0.05 -0.15 1.08
CA LEU A 260 1.34 -0.42 0.71
C LEU A 260 2.29 -0.07 1.83
N HIS A 261 2.14 1.11 2.44
CA HIS A 261 2.95 1.57 3.57
C HIS A 261 2.89 0.59 4.75
N LEU A 262 1.67 0.26 5.19
CA LEU A 262 1.41 -0.59 6.36
C LEU A 262 1.63 -2.10 6.08
N GLY A 263 1.58 -2.48 4.80
CA GLY A 263 1.72 -3.85 4.31
C GLY A 263 3.08 -4.09 3.69
N LEU A 264 3.21 -3.84 2.39
CA LEU A 264 4.39 -4.16 1.59
C LEU A 264 5.68 -3.56 2.18
N ILE A 265 5.68 -2.25 2.46
CA ILE A 265 6.88 -1.53 2.94
C ILE A 265 7.27 -2.01 4.34
N LYS A 266 6.30 -2.12 5.24
CA LYS A 266 6.56 -2.67 6.58
C LYS A 266 7.13 -4.08 6.53
N ILE A 267 6.66 -4.93 5.62
CA ILE A 267 7.15 -6.30 5.45
C ILE A 267 8.56 -6.31 4.87
N ILE A 268 8.89 -5.43 3.91
CA ILE A 268 10.26 -5.26 3.40
C ILE A 268 11.20 -4.84 4.54
N SER A 269 10.82 -3.86 5.34
CA SER A 269 11.60 -3.40 6.50
C SER A 269 11.88 -4.55 7.48
N MET A 270 10.85 -5.33 7.83
CA MET A 270 11.00 -6.48 8.73
C MET A 270 11.84 -7.61 8.13
N TYR A 271 11.69 -7.88 6.84
CA TYR A 271 12.55 -8.82 6.12
C TYR A 271 14.03 -8.40 6.21
N ASN A 272 14.32 -7.12 5.98
CA ASN A 272 15.67 -6.59 6.08
C ASN A 272 16.27 -6.69 7.49
N GLU A 273 15.45 -6.46 8.53
CA GLU A 273 15.86 -6.66 9.93
C GLU A 273 16.13 -8.14 10.23
N GLU A 274 15.22 -9.03 9.85
CA GLU A 274 15.37 -10.49 10.02
C GLU A 274 16.63 -11.01 9.31
N MET A 275 16.93 -10.52 8.11
CA MET A 275 18.15 -10.87 7.38
C MET A 275 19.43 -10.47 8.12
N LYS A 276 19.46 -9.28 8.73
CA LYS A 276 20.60 -8.83 9.54
C LYS A 276 20.78 -9.71 10.79
N GLU A 277 19.69 -10.01 11.48
CA GLU A 277 19.69 -10.84 12.68
C GLU A 277 20.05 -12.30 12.40
N ALA A 278 19.58 -12.85 11.27
CA ALA A 278 19.93 -14.20 10.82
C ALA A 278 21.42 -14.31 10.47
N HIS A 279 21.98 -13.29 9.80
CA HIS A 279 23.41 -13.26 9.50
C HIS A 279 24.27 -13.19 10.76
N ARG A 280 23.85 -12.41 11.76
CA ARG A 280 24.54 -12.37 13.07
C ARG A 280 24.53 -13.74 13.74
N ARG A 281 23.36 -14.39 13.82
CA ARG A 281 23.21 -15.71 14.44
C ARG A 281 23.98 -16.81 13.72
N ARG A 282 24.06 -16.73 12.38
CA ARG A 282 24.90 -17.64 11.59
C ARG A 282 26.38 -17.53 11.97
N ARG A 283 26.92 -16.31 12.11
CA ARG A 283 28.30 -16.09 12.57
C ARG A 283 28.54 -16.62 13.99
N GLU A 284 27.57 -16.43 14.88
CA GLU A 284 27.64 -16.97 16.24
C GLU A 284 27.68 -18.51 16.25
N MET A 285 26.87 -19.15 15.39
CA MET A 285 26.83 -20.60 15.20
C MET A 285 28.16 -21.12 14.63
N GLU A 286 28.70 -20.48 13.60
CA GLU A 286 30.01 -20.84 13.01
C GLU A 286 31.16 -20.73 14.03
N ALA A 287 31.17 -19.66 14.84
CA ALA A 287 32.16 -19.49 15.90
C ALA A 287 31.99 -20.50 17.04
N ALA A 288 30.77 -20.95 17.35
CA ALA A 288 30.52 -22.02 18.30
C ALA A 288 30.97 -23.38 17.75
N GLN A 289 30.70 -23.65 16.47
CA GLN A 289 31.10 -24.88 15.79
C GLN A 289 32.62 -25.03 15.73
N ALA A 290 33.35 -23.96 15.38
CA ALA A 290 34.82 -23.97 15.36
C ALA A 290 35.44 -24.25 16.75
N ARG A 291 34.78 -23.82 17.84
CA ARG A 291 35.23 -24.10 19.22
C ARG A 291 34.94 -25.54 19.67
N GLN A 292 34.05 -26.23 18.98
CA GLN A 292 33.64 -27.59 19.32
C GLN A 292 34.52 -28.67 18.67
N GLU A 293 35.40 -28.31 17.73
CA GLU A 293 36.30 -29.28 17.09
C GLU A 293 37.16 -29.98 18.16
N GLY A 294 36.87 -31.28 18.40
CA GLY A 294 37.53 -32.09 19.42
C GLY A 294 36.87 -32.13 20.81
N ALA A 295 35.69 -31.51 20.98
CA ALA A 295 34.94 -31.47 22.24
C ALA A 295 33.66 -32.35 22.20
N PRO A 296 33.06 -32.69 23.36
CA PRO A 296 31.77 -33.40 23.41
C PRO A 296 30.62 -32.63 22.75
N PRO A 297 29.49 -33.31 22.41
CA PRO A 297 28.28 -32.67 21.90
C PRO A 297 27.79 -31.52 22.79
N ASP A 298 27.59 -30.34 22.20
CA ASP A 298 27.14 -29.12 22.86
C ASP A 298 25.67 -28.84 22.50
N ALA A 299 24.78 -28.99 23.49
CA ALA A 299 23.35 -28.70 23.34
C ALA A 299 23.09 -27.24 22.90
N ARG A 300 23.97 -26.30 23.24
CA ARG A 300 23.86 -24.90 22.82
C ARG A 300 24.13 -24.76 21.32
N LEU A 301 25.11 -25.48 20.78
CA LEU A 301 25.37 -25.45 19.34
C LEU A 301 24.20 -26.06 18.57
N GLU A 302 23.64 -27.17 19.03
CA GLU A 302 22.46 -27.77 18.39
C GLU A 302 21.25 -26.83 18.41
N ALA A 303 21.02 -26.11 19.52
CA ALA A 303 19.99 -25.07 19.58
C ALA A 303 20.24 -23.92 18.59
N LEU A 304 21.50 -23.50 18.41
CA LEU A 304 21.89 -22.46 17.45
C LEU A 304 21.71 -22.91 15.99
N LYS A 305 22.06 -24.17 15.66
CA LYS A 305 21.81 -24.75 14.34
C LYS A 305 20.31 -24.78 14.03
N ALA A 306 19.50 -25.29 14.96
CA ALA A 306 18.05 -25.31 14.82
C ALA A 306 17.44 -23.90 14.69
N GLN A 307 18.05 -22.89 15.32
CA GLN A 307 17.64 -21.50 15.15
C GLN A 307 17.98 -20.94 13.76
N CYS A 308 19.18 -21.24 13.23
CA CYS A 308 19.56 -20.86 11.86
C CYS A 308 18.64 -21.51 10.81
N ASP A 309 18.18 -22.73 11.05
CA ASP A 309 17.21 -23.40 10.19
C ASP A 309 15.86 -22.67 10.18
N ARG A 310 15.34 -22.33 11.36
CA ARG A 310 14.09 -21.53 11.46
C ARG A 310 14.21 -20.17 10.77
N ASP A 311 15.37 -19.53 10.85
CA ASP A 311 15.61 -18.26 10.15
C ASP A 311 15.59 -18.41 8.64
N MET A 312 16.24 -19.47 8.14
CA MET A 312 16.26 -19.79 6.72
C MET A 312 14.83 -20.06 6.21
N GLN A 313 14.02 -20.80 6.96
CA GLN A 313 12.61 -21.01 6.64
C GLN A 313 11.79 -19.71 6.61
N ARG A 314 11.93 -18.86 7.64
CA ARG A 314 11.25 -17.56 7.68
C ARG A 314 11.65 -16.69 6.49
N ARG A 315 12.93 -16.66 6.16
CA ARG A 315 13.47 -15.96 4.98
C ARG A 315 12.81 -16.43 3.69
N LEU A 316 12.76 -17.74 3.46
CA LEU A 316 12.12 -18.32 2.26
C LEU A 316 10.61 -17.98 2.20
N CYS A 317 9.90 -17.94 3.33
CA CYS A 317 8.52 -17.48 3.39
C CYS A 317 8.37 -16.00 2.97
N PHE A 318 9.24 -15.11 3.46
CA PHE A 318 9.24 -13.70 3.01
C PHE A 318 9.56 -13.58 1.52
N GLU A 319 10.57 -14.30 1.02
CA GLU A 319 10.96 -14.30 -0.39
C GLU A 319 9.86 -14.83 -1.31
N ALA A 320 9.10 -15.84 -0.88
CA ALA A 320 7.96 -16.33 -1.65
C ALA A 320 6.92 -15.22 -1.87
N ALA A 321 6.59 -14.45 -0.83
CA ALA A 321 5.58 -13.39 -0.89
C ALA A 321 6.11 -12.12 -1.55
N LEU A 322 7.20 -11.53 -1.04
CA LEU A 322 7.75 -10.25 -1.48
C LEU A 322 8.22 -10.27 -2.94
N LEU A 323 8.70 -11.42 -3.42
CA LEU A 323 9.19 -11.56 -4.79
C LEU A 323 8.11 -12.07 -5.75
N THR A 324 6.83 -11.83 -5.43
CA THR A 324 5.72 -12.08 -6.36
C THR A 324 5.78 -11.02 -7.48
N PRO A 325 6.10 -11.41 -8.74
CA PRO A 325 6.38 -10.44 -9.81
C PRO A 325 5.24 -9.45 -10.04
N ASP A 326 4.01 -9.95 -10.06
CA ASP A 326 2.85 -9.12 -10.39
C ASP A 326 2.54 -8.09 -9.30
N VAL A 327 2.81 -8.41 -8.02
CA VAL A 327 2.63 -7.46 -6.91
C VAL A 327 3.69 -6.35 -7.00
N LEU A 328 4.96 -6.72 -7.21
CA LEU A 328 6.05 -5.75 -7.35
C LEU A 328 5.84 -4.84 -8.57
N SER A 329 5.49 -5.41 -9.73
CA SER A 329 5.24 -4.65 -10.97
C SER A 329 4.09 -3.65 -10.78
N ARG A 330 2.99 -4.07 -10.14
CA ARG A 330 1.89 -3.14 -9.82
C ARG A 330 2.27 -2.08 -8.79
N ALA A 331 3.00 -2.43 -7.74
CA ALA A 331 3.46 -1.47 -6.74
C ALA A 331 4.35 -0.39 -7.38
N LEU A 332 5.26 -0.81 -8.24
CA LEU A 332 6.09 0.05 -9.05
C LEU A 332 5.25 0.97 -9.95
N ALA A 333 4.28 0.44 -10.70
CA ALA A 333 3.36 1.26 -11.52
C ALA A 333 2.53 2.25 -10.70
N PHE A 334 2.10 1.84 -9.51
CA PHE A 334 1.41 2.71 -8.56
C PHE A 334 2.31 3.87 -8.11
N TYR A 335 3.55 3.58 -7.71
CA TYR A 335 4.51 4.60 -7.30
C TYR A 335 4.94 5.52 -8.44
N ARG A 336 4.95 5.06 -9.69
CA ARG A 336 5.14 5.94 -10.85
C ARG A 336 4.02 6.98 -11.00
N LEU A 337 2.77 6.57 -10.80
CA LEU A 337 1.64 7.50 -10.75
C LEU A 337 1.75 8.46 -9.57
N MET A 338 2.12 7.96 -8.38
CA MET A 338 2.36 8.80 -7.19
C MET A 338 3.44 9.86 -7.48
N ALA A 339 4.59 9.47 -8.03
CA ALA A 339 5.68 10.38 -8.38
C ALA A 339 5.23 11.44 -9.39
N THR A 340 4.53 11.03 -10.45
CA THR A 340 3.99 11.94 -11.48
C THR A 340 2.97 12.92 -10.89
N TRP A 341 2.12 12.46 -9.97
CA TRP A 341 1.13 13.30 -9.30
C TRP A 341 1.79 14.30 -8.35
N LEU A 342 2.72 13.85 -7.50
CA LEU A 342 3.51 14.71 -6.62
C LEU A 342 4.32 15.76 -7.39
N GLN A 343 4.91 15.38 -8.53
CA GLN A 343 5.59 16.32 -9.43
C GLN A 343 4.63 17.40 -9.94
N GLY A 344 3.40 17.01 -10.33
CA GLY A 344 2.36 17.96 -10.72
C GLY A 344 1.99 18.95 -9.61
N LEU A 345 1.96 18.50 -8.35
CA LEU A 345 1.72 19.36 -7.19
C LEU A 345 2.90 20.29 -6.86
N ALA A 346 4.13 19.80 -7.01
CA ALA A 346 5.34 20.60 -6.78
C ALA A 346 5.43 21.79 -7.76
N GLY A 347 4.81 21.67 -8.94
CA GLY A 347 4.85 22.67 -10.00
C GLY A 347 6.05 22.50 -10.95
N GLY A 348 6.26 23.51 -11.79
CA GLY A 348 7.21 23.45 -12.92
C GLY A 348 6.55 22.81 -14.16
N LYS A 349 6.42 23.55 -15.26
CA LYS A 349 5.65 23.13 -16.44
C LYS A 349 6.34 22.09 -17.33
N GLY A 350 7.38 21.40 -16.84
CA GLY A 350 8.36 20.75 -17.71
C GLY A 350 9.20 21.80 -18.43
N ASP A 351 10.28 21.37 -19.09
CA ASP A 351 11.20 22.23 -19.87
C ASP A 351 12.04 23.25 -19.06
N GLY A 352 12.64 22.82 -17.96
CA GLY A 352 13.75 23.56 -17.33
C GLY A 352 13.36 24.81 -16.55
N GLU A 353 12.07 25.09 -16.35
CA GLU A 353 11.62 26.10 -15.40
C GLU A 353 12.01 25.71 -13.96
N PRO A 354 12.56 26.63 -13.16
CA PRO A 354 12.91 26.35 -11.77
C PRO A 354 11.65 26.04 -10.96
N LEU A 355 11.76 25.09 -10.03
CA LEU A 355 10.69 24.80 -9.08
C LEU A 355 10.38 26.04 -8.22
N PRO A 356 9.10 26.27 -7.86
CA PRO A 356 8.71 27.38 -7.01
C PRO A 356 9.37 27.27 -5.63
N VAL A 357 9.86 28.41 -5.13
CA VAL A 357 10.42 28.55 -3.78
C VAL A 357 9.66 29.68 -3.06
N PRO A 358 8.92 29.39 -1.98
CA PRO A 358 8.70 28.07 -1.37
C PRO A 358 7.81 27.15 -2.23
N PRO A 359 7.87 25.81 -2.03
CA PRO A 359 6.98 24.88 -2.73
C PRO A 359 5.49 25.15 -2.43
N PRO A 360 4.56 24.77 -3.32
CA PRO A 360 3.13 24.98 -3.12
C PRO A 360 2.63 24.25 -1.87
N ASN A 361 1.65 24.83 -1.17
CA ASN A 361 1.15 24.26 0.08
C ASN A 361 0.56 22.86 -0.10
N GLU A 362 -0.04 22.59 -1.26
CA GLU A 362 -0.58 21.28 -1.62
C GLU A 362 0.51 20.21 -1.62
N TYR A 363 1.69 20.53 -2.17
CA TYR A 363 2.84 19.64 -2.14
C TYR A 363 3.40 19.49 -0.73
N ARG A 364 3.60 20.61 -0.02
CA ARG A 364 4.16 20.62 1.34
C ARG A 364 3.32 19.81 2.34
N ALA A 365 2.00 19.79 2.13
CA ALA A 365 1.02 19.11 2.98
C ALA A 365 0.89 17.61 2.73
N MET A 366 1.57 17.04 1.72
CA MET A 366 1.49 15.61 1.46
C MET A 366 2.21 14.79 2.53
N PRO A 367 1.71 13.58 2.85
CA PRO A 367 2.41 12.66 3.74
C PRO A 367 3.83 12.34 3.28
N GLU A 368 4.77 12.34 4.22
CA GLU A 368 6.20 12.07 3.96
C GLU A 368 6.43 10.67 3.38
N HIS A 369 5.73 9.67 3.92
CA HIS A 369 5.85 8.29 3.49
C HIS A 369 5.51 8.07 2.00
N PHE A 370 4.77 8.98 1.36
CA PHE A 370 4.53 8.90 -0.09
C PHE A 370 5.83 8.94 -0.90
N VAL A 371 6.87 9.61 -0.40
CA VAL A 371 8.20 9.66 -1.02
C VAL A 371 9.12 8.58 -0.47
N GLU A 372 9.11 8.37 0.85
CA GLU A 372 9.96 7.36 1.49
C GLU A 372 9.67 5.95 0.98
N ASP A 373 8.39 5.59 0.84
CA ASP A 373 7.98 4.27 0.37
C ASP A 373 8.45 3.99 -1.07
N MET A 374 8.44 5.01 -1.93
CA MET A 374 8.96 4.90 -3.30
C MET A 374 10.45 4.56 -3.28
N ALA A 375 11.22 5.26 -2.44
CA ALA A 375 12.65 5.02 -2.30
C ALA A 375 12.92 3.61 -1.75
N GLU A 376 12.18 3.18 -0.73
CA GLU A 376 12.35 1.86 -0.11
C GLU A 376 12.07 0.72 -1.10
N VAL A 377 11.01 0.82 -1.92
CA VAL A 377 10.76 -0.19 -2.97
C VAL A 377 11.85 -0.21 -4.03
N LEU A 378 12.32 0.96 -4.49
CA LEU A 378 13.39 1.02 -5.49
C LEU A 378 14.71 0.45 -4.95
N ILE A 379 15.05 0.74 -3.69
CA ILE A 379 16.23 0.16 -3.02
C ILE A 379 16.08 -1.36 -2.91
N PHE A 380 14.92 -1.84 -2.48
CA PHE A 380 14.65 -3.28 -2.37
C PHE A 380 14.79 -3.98 -3.73
N VAL A 381 14.17 -3.45 -4.78
CA VAL A 381 14.27 -4.01 -6.14
C VAL A 381 15.71 -3.93 -6.67
N GLY A 382 16.42 -2.82 -6.45
CA GLY A 382 17.82 -2.64 -6.82
C GLY A 382 18.76 -3.66 -6.19
N GLN A 383 18.53 -3.98 -4.92
CA GLN A 383 19.27 -5.04 -4.22
C GLN A 383 19.02 -6.40 -4.87
N LEU A 384 17.77 -6.74 -5.20
CA LEU A 384 17.43 -8.00 -5.87
C LEU A 384 18.14 -8.16 -7.23
N MET A 385 18.29 -7.08 -8.00
CA MET A 385 19.00 -7.12 -9.29
C MET A 385 20.49 -7.43 -9.08
N SER A 386 21.09 -6.80 -8.07
CA SER A 386 22.51 -6.94 -7.75
C SER A 386 22.86 -8.38 -7.36
N TYR A 387 21.93 -9.11 -6.76
CA TYR A 387 22.08 -10.52 -6.40
C TYR A 387 21.74 -11.51 -7.53
N GLY A 388 21.42 -11.04 -8.74
CA GLY A 388 21.15 -11.91 -9.89
C GLY A 388 19.78 -12.62 -9.88
N TRP A 389 18.94 -12.36 -8.87
CA TRP A 389 17.61 -12.98 -8.72
C TRP A 389 16.65 -12.65 -9.86
N LEU A 390 16.82 -11.51 -10.52
CA LEU A 390 15.99 -11.11 -11.68
C LEU A 390 16.15 -12.02 -12.90
N ARG A 391 17.31 -12.67 -13.09
CA ARG A 391 17.48 -13.64 -14.19
C ARG A 391 16.53 -14.83 -14.06
N GLU A 392 16.06 -15.13 -12.85
CA GLU A 392 15.13 -16.24 -12.58
C GLU A 392 13.65 -15.82 -12.63
N LEU A 393 13.32 -14.52 -12.54
CA LEU A 393 11.95 -13.99 -12.52
C LEU A 393 11.38 -13.65 -13.91
N GLY A 394 12.12 -13.93 -14.99
CA GLY A 394 11.73 -13.54 -16.35
C GLY A 394 11.95 -12.05 -16.55
N SER A 395 13.17 -11.68 -16.96
CA SER A 395 13.68 -10.30 -16.95
C SER A 395 12.96 -9.32 -17.88
N GLU A 396 12.03 -9.77 -18.73
CA GLU A 396 11.34 -8.90 -19.69
C GLU A 396 10.37 -7.93 -18.99
N ARG A 397 9.60 -8.37 -17.98
CA ARG A 397 8.52 -7.54 -17.39
C ARG A 397 8.99 -6.43 -16.42
N LEU A 398 10.19 -6.55 -15.86
CA LEU A 398 10.76 -5.56 -14.93
C LEU A 398 11.75 -4.62 -15.64
N GLY A 399 12.36 -5.07 -16.75
CA GLY A 399 13.18 -4.20 -17.62
C GLY A 399 12.35 -3.09 -18.24
N ASP A 400 11.17 -3.43 -18.77
CA ASP A 400 10.18 -2.49 -19.33
C ASP A 400 9.64 -1.46 -18.32
N PHE A 401 9.93 -1.63 -17.03
CA PHE A 401 9.51 -0.70 -15.98
C PHE A 401 10.56 0.35 -15.65
N MET A 402 11.84 0.07 -15.92
CA MET A 402 12.95 0.99 -15.65
C MET A 402 13.31 1.89 -16.84
N GLU A 403 12.80 1.57 -18.02
CA GLU A 403 12.73 2.46 -19.20
C GLU A 403 11.43 3.26 -19.19
#